data_AF-A0A2A6E1C4-F1
#
_entry.id   AF-A0A2A6E1C4-F1
#
_cell.length_a   1.000
_cell.length_b   1.000
_cell.length_c   1.000
_cell.angle_alpha   90.00
_cell.angle_beta   90.00
_cell.angle_gamma   90.00
#
_symmetry.space_group_name_H-M   'P 1'
#
loop_
_entity.id
_entity.type
_entity.pdbx_description
1 polymer ?
#
loop_
_entity_poly.entity_id
_entity_poly.type
_entity_poly.pdbx_seq_one_letter_code
_entity_poly.pdbx_strand_id
1 'polypeptide(L)'
;MDGGAENAFWLRELETLFDGFADWLRGQYDPKSGGFFYARSSKASGRFSPDIESTAQAIHILDRVGALDGQSDLVKERFVCFFQKRQDPETGCFYDADPRMRKDEVMVARALGYATGVLTRLGAGWPYPSPNPRRGAPAWMRSPEAFGRWVRDVDLSHSWRGCDRLSCSAVYLAALAPQERAPYLEAMFAYLERVQDAATGFWGGGSGYVRVSGAFKLHTFYARFGEPVPRAARLLDSVVDVVRDEAATDMCYVRNAVHLVASLGPTVRPGRTADVGELIAKTVRHLRAFKRDDGGFSREMHRSVPAPNVAQVKEGETYPDMPEPVVLGEGAAEGDMNAGTQAVLVRRLCYRLAGVPEPPLPGDWQLEE
;
A
#
# COMPACT_ATOMS: atom_id res chain seq x y z
N MET A 1 2.58 -33.13 9.82
CA MET A 1 3.40 -33.42 8.62
C MET A 1 4.76 -32.78 8.83
N ASP A 2 5.75 -33.03 7.97
CA ASP A 2 6.92 -32.13 7.91
C ASP A 2 6.46 -30.74 7.43
N GLY A 3 6.99 -29.67 8.03
CA GLY A 3 6.58 -28.29 7.75
C GLY A 3 6.85 -27.88 6.31
N GLY A 4 7.89 -28.44 5.67
CA GLY A 4 8.14 -28.24 4.24
C GLY A 4 7.01 -28.78 3.34
N ALA A 5 6.44 -29.94 3.70
CA ALA A 5 5.35 -30.55 2.93
C ALA A 5 4.03 -29.78 3.07
N GLU A 6 3.73 -29.25 4.25
CA GLU A 6 2.56 -28.40 4.49
C GLU A 6 2.69 -27.03 3.79
N ASN A 7 3.85 -26.38 3.88
CA ASN A 7 4.12 -25.15 3.12
C ASN A 7 3.93 -25.37 1.61
N ALA A 8 4.45 -26.48 1.07
CA ALA A 8 4.31 -26.81 -0.35
C ALA A 8 2.84 -27.06 -0.77
N PHE A 9 1.98 -27.53 0.13
CA PHE A 9 0.53 -27.62 -0.12
C PHE A 9 -0.10 -26.23 -0.19
N TRP A 10 0.07 -25.40 0.85
CA TRP A 10 -0.56 -24.08 0.90
C TRP A 10 -0.06 -23.12 -0.20
N LEU A 11 1.19 -23.24 -0.64
CA LEU A 11 1.69 -22.49 -1.79
C LEU A 11 1.02 -22.93 -3.11
N ARG A 12 0.71 -24.22 -3.32
CA ARG A 12 -0.08 -24.63 -4.51
C ARG A 12 -1.53 -24.14 -4.44
N GLU A 13 -2.13 -24.17 -3.26
CA GLU A 13 -3.48 -23.62 -2.99
C GLU A 13 -3.57 -22.09 -3.16
N LEU A 14 -2.42 -21.40 -3.19
CA LEU A 14 -2.28 -19.96 -3.42
C LEU A 14 -2.19 -19.64 -4.91
N GLU A 15 -1.53 -20.48 -5.72
CA GLU A 15 -1.42 -20.28 -7.17
C GLU A 15 -2.79 -20.31 -7.86
N THR A 16 -3.68 -21.23 -7.47
CA THR A 16 -5.04 -21.33 -8.02
C THR A 16 -5.91 -20.10 -7.72
N LEU A 17 -5.50 -19.23 -6.79
CA LEU A 17 -6.18 -17.96 -6.55
C LEU A 17 -5.87 -16.91 -7.61
N PHE A 18 -4.91 -17.14 -8.52
CA PHE A 18 -4.59 -16.21 -9.61
C PHE A 18 -5.22 -16.60 -10.97
N ASP A 19 -6.06 -17.63 -11.00
CA ASP A 19 -6.83 -18.00 -12.18
C ASP A 19 -7.73 -16.84 -12.64
N GLY A 20 -7.56 -16.44 -13.91
CA GLY A 20 -8.22 -15.28 -14.53
C GLY A 20 -7.68 -13.90 -14.14
N PHE A 21 -6.64 -13.82 -13.28
CA PHE A 21 -6.18 -12.53 -12.74
C PHE A 21 -5.47 -11.63 -13.77
N ALA A 22 -4.75 -12.21 -14.73
CA ALA A 22 -4.15 -11.46 -15.83
C ALA A 22 -5.22 -10.80 -16.71
N ASP A 23 -6.23 -11.55 -17.17
CA ASP A 23 -7.33 -11.04 -17.98
C ASP A 23 -8.18 -10.00 -17.24
N TRP A 24 -8.37 -10.17 -15.93
CA TRP A 24 -8.99 -9.16 -15.08
C TRP A 24 -8.20 -7.84 -15.07
N LEU A 25 -6.87 -7.89 -14.96
CA LEU A 25 -6.01 -6.70 -14.96
C LEU A 25 -6.06 -5.99 -16.32
N ARG A 26 -5.93 -6.74 -17.42
CA ARG A 26 -6.07 -6.21 -18.78
C ARG A 26 -7.44 -5.57 -19.00
N GLY A 27 -8.48 -6.18 -18.46
CA GLY A 27 -9.84 -5.64 -18.43
C GLY A 27 -9.94 -4.24 -17.82
N GLN A 28 -9.07 -3.86 -16.88
CA GLN A 28 -9.08 -2.52 -16.26
C GLN A 28 -8.29 -1.45 -17.04
N TYR A 29 -7.47 -1.83 -18.03
CA TYR A 29 -6.66 -0.87 -18.79
C TYR A 29 -7.52 0.02 -19.70
N ASP A 30 -7.10 1.27 -19.89
CA ASP A 30 -7.65 2.20 -20.88
C ASP A 30 -6.56 2.63 -21.87
N PRO A 31 -6.50 2.04 -23.09
CA PRO A 31 -5.50 2.41 -24.08
C PRO A 31 -5.60 3.88 -24.52
N LYS A 32 -6.76 4.53 -24.35
CA LYS A 32 -6.96 5.94 -24.74
C LYS A 32 -6.23 6.93 -23.81
N SER A 33 -6.19 6.68 -22.51
CA SER A 33 -5.47 7.53 -21.55
C SER A 33 -4.10 7.00 -21.14
N GLY A 34 -3.86 5.70 -21.27
CA GLY A 34 -2.71 5.02 -20.67
C GLY A 34 -2.90 4.66 -19.20
N GLY A 35 -4.10 4.81 -18.66
CA GLY A 35 -4.43 4.55 -17.25
C GLY A 35 -5.05 3.18 -17.01
N PHE A 36 -5.24 2.85 -15.73
CA PHE A 36 -6.11 1.75 -15.30
C PHE A 36 -7.24 2.26 -14.40
N PHE A 37 -8.43 1.69 -14.61
CA PHE A 37 -9.58 1.88 -13.73
C PHE A 37 -9.40 1.12 -12.41
N TYR A 38 -10.06 1.62 -11.35
CA TYR A 38 -10.01 1.00 -10.02
C TYR A 38 -10.67 -0.39 -9.97
N ALA A 39 -11.81 -0.56 -10.65
CA ALA A 39 -12.57 -1.80 -10.72
C ALA A 39 -13.43 -1.85 -12.01
N ARG A 40 -14.00 -3.02 -12.34
CA ARG A 40 -14.77 -3.25 -13.58
C ARG A 40 -15.96 -2.28 -13.72
N SER A 41 -16.68 -2.01 -12.64
CA SER A 41 -17.80 -1.06 -12.60
C SER A 41 -17.37 0.39 -12.85
N SER A 42 -16.16 0.75 -12.43
CA SER A 42 -15.55 2.05 -12.68
C SER A 42 -15.40 2.32 -14.17
N LYS A 43 -14.97 1.30 -14.93
CA LYS A 43 -14.87 1.33 -16.40
C LYS A 43 -16.24 1.28 -17.08
N ALA A 44 -17.13 0.39 -16.61
CA ALA A 44 -18.40 0.11 -17.27
C ALA A 44 -19.48 1.20 -17.07
N SER A 45 -19.45 1.94 -15.96
CA SER A 45 -20.47 2.96 -15.63
C SER A 45 -20.31 4.28 -16.40
N GLY A 46 -19.12 4.56 -16.92
CA GLY A 46 -18.77 5.87 -17.49
C GLY A 46 -18.78 7.04 -16.47
N ARG A 47 -18.98 6.76 -15.17
CA ARG A 47 -19.03 7.78 -14.10
C ARG A 47 -17.66 8.11 -13.49
N PHE A 48 -16.66 7.29 -13.77
CA PHE A 48 -15.30 7.40 -13.25
C PHE A 48 -14.29 7.48 -14.40
N SER A 49 -13.04 7.80 -14.07
CA SER A 49 -11.90 7.76 -14.98
C SER A 49 -10.75 6.98 -14.34
N PRO A 50 -9.76 6.52 -15.14
CA PRO A 50 -8.55 5.94 -14.60
C PRO A 50 -7.77 6.93 -13.72
N ASP A 51 -7.26 6.47 -12.57
CA ASP A 51 -6.65 7.33 -11.53
C ASP A 51 -5.16 7.02 -11.27
N ILE A 52 -4.46 7.89 -10.55
CA ILE A 52 -3.02 7.78 -10.24
C ILE A 52 -2.72 6.54 -9.40
N GLU A 53 -3.53 6.25 -8.37
CA GLU A 53 -3.29 5.13 -7.47
C GLU A 53 -3.48 3.80 -8.23
N SER A 54 -4.61 3.64 -8.92
CA SER A 54 -4.90 2.42 -9.69
C SER A 54 -3.92 2.19 -10.83
N THR A 55 -3.56 3.24 -11.58
CA THR A 55 -2.59 3.11 -12.69
C THR A 55 -1.21 2.72 -12.18
N ALA A 56 -0.73 3.34 -11.10
CA ALA A 56 0.56 2.96 -10.51
C ALA A 56 0.50 1.56 -9.88
N GLN A 57 -0.63 1.17 -9.31
CA GLN A 57 -0.83 -0.16 -8.73
C GLN A 57 -0.84 -1.27 -9.80
N ALA A 58 -1.49 -1.05 -10.94
CA ALA A 58 -1.43 -1.93 -12.10
C ALA A 58 0.00 -2.10 -12.64
N ILE A 59 0.75 -1.00 -12.79
CA ILE A 59 2.15 -1.03 -13.23
C ILE A 59 3.03 -1.76 -12.21
N HIS A 60 2.76 -1.62 -10.90
CA HIS A 60 3.43 -2.43 -9.88
C HIS A 60 3.05 -3.93 -9.92
N ILE A 61 1.88 -4.32 -10.44
CA ILE A 61 1.58 -5.72 -10.71
C ILE A 61 2.46 -6.20 -11.88
N LEU A 62 2.44 -5.50 -13.01
CA LEU A 62 3.22 -5.84 -14.20
C LEU A 62 4.73 -5.95 -13.91
N ASP A 63 5.28 -5.06 -13.08
CA ASP A 63 6.68 -5.10 -12.64
C ASP A 63 6.97 -6.34 -11.78
N ARG A 64 6.10 -6.66 -10.81
CA ARG A 64 6.30 -7.80 -9.90
C ARG A 64 6.17 -9.16 -10.58
N VAL A 65 5.37 -9.27 -11.63
CA VAL A 65 5.23 -10.51 -12.43
C VAL A 65 6.24 -10.59 -13.59
N GLY A 66 7.11 -9.57 -13.76
CA GLY A 66 8.14 -9.54 -14.80
C GLY A 66 7.63 -9.15 -16.20
N ALA A 67 6.40 -8.65 -16.32
CA ALA A 67 5.76 -8.31 -17.59
C ALA A 67 5.95 -6.84 -18.02
N LEU A 68 6.38 -5.94 -17.14
CA LEU A 68 6.48 -4.50 -17.44
C LEU A 68 7.50 -4.18 -18.54
N ASP A 69 8.70 -4.74 -18.48
CA ASP A 69 9.74 -4.48 -19.47
C ASP A 69 9.38 -5.08 -20.85
N GLY A 70 8.54 -6.12 -20.86
CA GLY A 70 8.03 -6.79 -22.05
C GLY A 70 6.84 -6.13 -22.74
N GLN A 71 6.27 -5.04 -22.19
CA GLN A 71 5.23 -4.26 -22.88
C GLN A 71 5.80 -3.52 -24.11
N SER A 72 4.96 -3.14 -25.07
CA SER A 72 5.40 -2.29 -26.19
C SER A 72 5.82 -0.89 -25.72
N ASP A 73 6.65 -0.22 -26.52
CA ASP A 73 7.12 1.14 -26.19
C ASP A 73 5.98 2.18 -26.27
N LEU A 74 4.96 1.95 -27.10
CA LEU A 74 3.74 2.76 -27.15
C LEU A 74 2.93 2.66 -25.85
N VAL A 75 2.81 1.46 -25.27
CA VAL A 75 2.17 1.25 -23.96
C VAL A 75 2.98 1.94 -22.86
N LYS A 76 4.31 1.84 -22.86
CA LYS A 76 5.20 2.52 -21.90
C LYS A 76 5.13 4.05 -22.03
N GLU A 77 5.11 4.60 -23.25
CA GLU A 77 4.94 6.03 -23.50
C GLU A 77 3.58 6.54 -22.98
N ARG A 78 2.51 5.76 -23.16
CA ARG A 78 1.18 6.07 -22.62
C ARG A 78 1.18 6.11 -21.09
N PHE A 79 1.85 5.18 -20.41
CA PHE A 79 2.03 5.25 -18.95
C PHE A 79 2.73 6.55 -18.54
N VAL A 80 3.84 6.91 -19.20
CA VAL A 80 4.58 8.16 -18.92
C VAL A 80 3.68 9.38 -19.13
N CYS A 81 3.00 9.46 -20.28
CA CYS A 81 2.04 10.50 -20.60
C CYS A 81 0.91 10.63 -19.54
N PHE A 82 0.42 9.51 -19.01
CA PHE A 82 -0.67 9.49 -18.03
C PHE A 82 -0.33 10.23 -16.74
N PHE A 83 0.87 10.02 -16.19
CA PHE A 83 1.33 10.70 -14.98
C PHE A 83 1.78 12.13 -15.26
N GLN A 84 2.52 12.37 -16.35
CA GLN A 84 3.00 13.71 -16.69
C GLN A 84 1.85 14.71 -16.89
N LYS A 85 0.75 14.30 -17.55
CA LYS A 85 -0.46 15.13 -17.73
C LYS A 85 -1.22 15.45 -16.44
N ARG A 86 -0.89 14.79 -15.32
CA ARG A 86 -1.47 15.02 -13.99
C ARG A 86 -0.58 15.82 -13.05
N GLN A 87 0.63 16.20 -13.49
CA GLN A 87 1.46 17.08 -12.70
C GLN A 87 0.96 18.53 -12.81
N ASP A 88 0.76 19.16 -11.67
CA ASP A 88 0.29 20.53 -11.52
C ASP A 88 1.48 21.51 -11.65
N PRO A 89 1.44 22.49 -12.56
CA PRO A 89 2.57 23.37 -12.85
C PRO A 89 2.87 24.41 -11.76
N GLU A 90 1.93 24.69 -10.87
CA GLU A 90 2.10 25.68 -9.79
C GLU A 90 2.73 25.03 -8.54
N THR A 91 2.25 23.84 -8.18
CA THR A 91 2.63 23.13 -6.95
C THR A 91 3.67 22.03 -7.16
N GLY A 92 3.82 21.53 -8.38
CA GLY A 92 4.64 20.35 -8.70
C GLY A 92 4.02 19.01 -8.30
N CYS A 93 2.87 19.02 -7.60
CA CYS A 93 2.17 17.84 -7.12
C CYS A 93 1.46 17.11 -8.27
N PHE A 94 1.00 15.88 -8.00
CA PHE A 94 0.20 15.09 -8.95
C PHE A 94 -1.23 14.94 -8.44
N TYR A 95 -2.22 15.19 -9.30
CA TYR A 95 -3.64 15.11 -8.94
C TYR A 95 -4.49 14.44 -10.02
N ASP A 96 -5.49 13.69 -9.57
CA ASP A 96 -6.65 13.31 -10.37
C ASP A 96 -7.70 14.42 -10.42
N ALA A 97 -8.74 14.23 -11.23
CA ALA A 97 -9.76 15.25 -11.50
C ALA A 97 -10.70 15.54 -10.30
N ASP A 98 -10.71 14.71 -9.26
CA ASP A 98 -11.58 14.91 -8.10
C ASP A 98 -11.03 16.02 -7.17
N PRO A 99 -11.74 17.15 -6.99
CA PRO A 99 -11.25 18.26 -6.17
C PRO A 99 -11.10 17.90 -4.68
N ARG A 100 -11.74 16.83 -4.20
CA ARG A 100 -11.58 16.34 -2.81
C ARG A 100 -10.19 15.80 -2.56
N MET A 101 -9.51 15.25 -3.58
CA MET A 101 -8.13 14.77 -3.47
C MET A 101 -7.18 15.87 -3.00
N ARG A 102 -7.37 17.13 -3.45
CA ARG A 102 -6.55 18.28 -3.02
C ARG A 102 -6.71 18.63 -1.53
N LYS A 103 -7.74 18.08 -0.85
CA LYS A 103 -8.01 18.29 0.58
C LYS A 103 -7.40 17.22 1.49
N ASP A 104 -7.01 16.05 0.97
CA ASP A 104 -6.40 14.97 1.76
C ASP A 104 -4.88 14.93 1.58
N GLU A 105 -4.14 15.42 2.59
CA GLU A 105 -2.66 15.41 2.60
C GLU A 105 -2.07 14.01 2.37
N VAL A 106 -2.76 12.95 2.78
CA VAL A 106 -2.35 11.55 2.54
C VAL A 106 -2.49 11.17 1.07
N MET A 107 -3.58 11.56 0.38
CA MET A 107 -3.73 11.27 -1.05
C MET A 107 -2.72 12.04 -1.90
N VAL A 108 -2.49 13.32 -1.60
CA VAL A 108 -1.50 14.14 -2.36
C VAL A 108 -0.09 13.57 -2.19
N ALA A 109 0.30 13.21 -0.97
CA ALA A 109 1.60 12.59 -0.70
C ALA A 109 1.75 11.22 -1.38
N ARG A 110 0.71 10.37 -1.33
CA ARG A 110 0.72 9.05 -2.00
C ARG A 110 0.77 9.17 -3.51
N ALA A 111 0.01 10.09 -4.11
CA ALA A 111 0.02 10.32 -5.56
C ALA A 111 1.39 10.83 -6.06
N LEU A 112 2.02 11.75 -5.32
CA LEU A 112 3.40 12.18 -5.59
C LEU A 112 4.37 10.99 -5.55
N GLY A 113 4.28 10.13 -4.52
CA GLY A 113 5.10 8.93 -4.40
C GLY A 113 4.87 7.90 -5.52
N TYR A 114 3.61 7.67 -5.91
CA TYR A 114 3.25 6.77 -7.00
C TYR A 114 3.76 7.27 -8.35
N ALA A 115 3.46 8.53 -8.71
CA ALA A 115 3.84 9.09 -10.00
C ALA A 115 5.36 9.20 -10.18
N THR A 116 6.08 9.71 -9.17
CA THR A 116 7.55 9.80 -9.22
C THR A 116 8.23 8.43 -9.26
N GLY A 117 7.70 7.45 -8.53
CA GLY A 117 8.21 6.08 -8.55
C GLY A 117 8.03 5.39 -9.91
N VAL A 118 6.85 5.50 -10.51
CA VAL A 118 6.57 4.91 -11.84
C VAL A 118 7.37 5.60 -12.94
N LEU A 119 7.41 6.93 -12.98
CA LEU A 119 8.21 7.67 -13.97
C LEU A 119 9.70 7.27 -13.86
N THR A 120 10.24 7.17 -12.65
CA THR A 120 11.62 6.70 -12.42
C THR A 120 11.84 5.26 -12.90
N ARG A 121 10.90 4.34 -12.66
CA ARG A 121 10.96 2.93 -13.12
C ARG A 121 10.91 2.80 -14.64
N LEU A 122 10.27 3.75 -15.33
CA LEU A 122 10.19 3.84 -16.79
C LEU A 122 11.31 4.69 -17.40
N GLY A 123 12.28 5.18 -16.60
CA GLY A 123 13.38 6.04 -17.07
C GLY A 123 12.94 7.46 -17.49
N ALA A 124 11.72 7.87 -17.15
CA ALA A 124 11.12 9.12 -17.58
C ALA A 124 11.26 10.24 -16.53
N GLY A 125 11.42 11.47 -17.01
CA GLY A 125 11.32 12.68 -16.19
C GLY A 125 9.87 13.13 -15.96
N TRP A 126 9.72 14.19 -15.18
CA TRP A 126 8.46 14.92 -14.95
C TRP A 126 8.55 16.35 -15.52
N PRO A 127 7.46 16.94 -16.06
CA PRO A 127 7.51 18.22 -16.77
C PRO A 127 7.78 19.44 -15.87
N TYR A 128 7.43 19.38 -14.58
CA TYR A 128 7.55 20.50 -13.63
C TYR A 128 8.38 20.10 -12.40
N PRO A 129 9.03 21.05 -11.70
CA PRO A 129 9.81 20.74 -10.50
C PRO A 129 8.98 20.01 -9.43
N SER A 130 9.59 19.03 -8.76
CA SER A 130 8.97 18.31 -7.64
C SER A 130 8.62 19.27 -6.48
N PRO A 131 7.54 19.03 -5.70
CA PRO A 131 7.09 19.93 -4.63
C PRO A 131 8.20 20.27 -3.64
N ASN A 132 8.54 21.55 -3.56
CA ASN A 132 9.64 22.01 -2.73
C ASN A 132 9.15 22.25 -1.30
N PRO A 133 9.88 21.87 -0.24
CA PRO A 133 9.56 22.26 1.14
C PRO A 133 9.32 23.76 1.36
N ARG A 134 9.86 24.62 0.46
CA ARG A 134 9.72 26.08 0.45
C ARG A 134 8.63 26.60 -0.53
N ARG A 135 7.97 25.73 -1.30
CA ARG A 135 6.83 26.03 -2.20
C ARG A 135 5.90 24.82 -2.34
N GLY A 136 4.71 24.88 -1.70
CA GLY A 136 3.66 23.87 -1.82
C GLY A 136 3.65 22.76 -0.74
N ALA A 137 4.65 22.70 0.13
CA ALA A 137 4.64 21.78 1.28
C ALA A 137 3.74 22.30 2.43
N PRO A 138 3.20 21.40 3.29
CA PRO A 138 2.31 21.78 4.39
C PRO A 138 2.94 22.74 5.41
N ALA A 139 2.09 23.50 6.11
CA ALA A 139 2.52 24.52 7.09
C ALA A 139 3.33 23.97 8.29
N TRP A 140 3.33 22.64 8.51
CA TRP A 140 4.15 21.96 9.49
C TRP A 140 5.60 21.69 9.03
N MET A 141 5.91 21.73 7.73
CA MET A 141 7.28 21.63 7.19
C MET A 141 8.13 22.91 7.34
N ARG A 142 7.61 23.97 7.96
CA ARG A 142 8.30 25.27 8.05
C ARG A 142 9.51 25.30 8.98
N SER A 143 9.55 24.43 9.99
CA SER A 143 10.71 24.26 10.88
C SER A 143 10.64 22.91 11.62
N PRO A 144 11.75 22.40 12.19
CA PRO A 144 11.73 21.17 12.99
C PRO A 144 10.80 21.25 14.21
N GLU A 145 10.65 22.43 14.82
CA GLU A 145 9.76 22.63 15.97
C GLU A 145 8.29 22.68 15.55
N ALA A 146 7.98 23.20 14.35
CA ALA A 146 6.65 23.17 13.77
C ALA A 146 6.24 21.74 13.40
N PHE A 147 7.17 20.98 12.82
CA PHE A 147 7.00 19.57 12.53
C PHE A 147 6.83 18.75 13.81
N GLY A 148 7.71 18.92 14.79
CA GLY A 148 7.63 18.23 16.07
C GLY A 148 6.38 18.53 16.88
N ARG A 149 5.76 19.72 16.72
CA ARG A 149 4.40 19.99 17.22
C ARG A 149 3.38 19.13 16.49
N TRP A 150 3.28 19.27 15.16
CA TRP A 150 2.35 18.48 14.34
C TRP A 150 2.44 16.96 14.59
N VAL A 151 3.65 16.40 14.70
CA VAL A 151 3.87 14.97 15.03
C VAL A 151 3.24 14.57 16.38
N ARG A 152 3.22 15.47 17.37
CA ARG A 152 2.55 15.26 18.68
C ARG A 152 1.04 15.48 18.62
N ASP A 153 0.60 16.35 17.72
CA ASP A 153 -0.80 16.78 17.58
C ASP A 153 -1.61 15.83 16.68
N VAL A 154 -0.96 14.95 15.88
CA VAL A 154 -1.63 13.90 15.11
C VAL A 154 -2.26 12.87 16.06
N ASP A 155 -3.59 12.77 16.00
CA ASP A 155 -4.34 11.75 16.72
C ASP A 155 -3.93 10.33 16.28
N LEU A 156 -3.75 9.45 17.27
CA LEU A 156 -3.43 8.02 17.12
C LEU A 156 -4.51 7.10 17.72
N SER A 157 -5.73 7.60 17.98
CA SER A 157 -6.84 6.79 18.48
C SER A 157 -7.23 5.68 17.48
N HIS A 158 -7.21 6.02 16.18
CA HIS A 158 -7.25 5.06 15.07
C HIS A 158 -5.84 4.92 14.49
N SER A 159 -5.12 3.86 14.89
CA SER A 159 -3.71 3.67 14.56
C SER A 159 -3.43 3.71 13.05
N TRP A 160 -4.32 3.17 12.21
CA TRP A 160 -4.13 3.20 10.75
C TRP A 160 -4.04 4.64 10.22
N ARG A 161 -5.06 5.48 10.42
CA ARG A 161 -5.11 6.83 9.82
C ARG A 161 -4.05 7.75 10.42
N GLY A 162 -3.86 7.71 11.73
CA GLY A 162 -2.83 8.50 12.42
C GLY A 162 -1.42 8.18 11.94
N CYS A 163 -1.05 6.89 11.89
CA CYS A 163 0.24 6.48 11.38
C CYS A 163 0.38 6.67 9.85
N ASP A 164 -0.71 6.68 9.07
CA ASP A 164 -0.65 7.02 7.64
C ASP A 164 -0.26 8.49 7.42
N ARG A 165 -0.82 9.42 8.20
CA ARG A 165 -0.44 10.84 8.16
C ARG A 165 1.03 11.03 8.50
N LEU A 166 1.50 10.45 9.62
CA LEU A 166 2.91 10.48 10.01
C LEU A 166 3.81 9.86 8.92
N SER A 167 3.44 8.70 8.38
CA SER A 167 4.17 8.02 7.31
C SER A 167 4.24 8.83 6.02
N CYS A 168 3.18 9.54 5.65
CA CYS A 168 3.12 10.33 4.41
C CYS A 168 4.06 11.54 4.43
N SER A 169 4.44 12.05 5.61
CA SER A 169 5.44 13.12 5.72
C SER A 169 6.80 12.78 5.08
N ALA A 170 7.11 11.48 4.94
CA ALA A 170 8.35 11.00 4.35
C ALA A 170 8.56 11.37 2.87
N VAL A 171 7.55 11.88 2.16
CA VAL A 171 7.74 12.44 0.81
C VAL A 171 8.43 13.79 0.87
N TYR A 172 7.97 14.70 1.74
CA TYR A 172 8.54 16.03 1.93
C TYR A 172 9.91 15.98 2.61
N LEU A 173 10.06 15.10 3.61
CA LEU A 173 11.35 14.89 4.28
C LEU A 173 12.42 14.39 3.31
N ALA A 174 12.09 13.47 2.40
CA ALA A 174 13.06 12.97 1.41
C ALA A 174 13.51 14.02 0.38
N ALA A 175 12.76 15.11 0.21
CA ALA A 175 13.13 16.25 -0.64
C ALA A 175 14.11 17.23 0.03
N LEU A 176 14.35 17.11 1.35
CA LEU A 176 15.35 17.89 2.07
C LEU A 176 16.75 17.29 1.94
N ALA A 177 17.78 18.16 1.90
CA ALA A 177 19.17 17.74 2.04
C ALA A 177 19.39 17.01 3.38
N PRO A 178 20.32 16.03 3.48
CA PRO A 178 20.48 15.22 4.70
C PRO A 178 20.66 16.03 5.99
N GLN A 179 21.38 17.15 5.92
CA GLN A 179 21.63 18.07 7.04
C GLN A 179 20.39 18.88 7.43
N GLU A 180 19.61 19.35 6.45
CA GLU A 180 18.31 20.00 6.73
C GLU A 180 17.28 19.00 7.27
N ARG A 181 17.38 17.73 6.87
CA ARG A 181 16.45 16.64 7.21
C ARG A 181 16.63 16.10 8.62
N ALA A 182 17.86 16.01 9.13
CA ALA A 182 18.17 15.30 10.37
C ALA A 182 17.34 15.76 11.59
N PRO A 183 17.15 17.07 11.87
CA PRO A 183 16.36 17.50 13.04
C PRO A 183 14.87 17.15 12.95
N TYR A 184 14.32 17.01 11.74
CA TYR A 184 12.94 16.54 11.55
C TYR A 184 12.82 15.04 11.86
N LEU A 185 13.80 14.23 11.41
CA LEU A 185 13.84 12.80 11.70
C LEU A 185 14.01 12.54 13.20
N GLU A 186 14.91 13.27 13.87
CA GLU A 186 15.07 13.23 15.33
C GLU A 186 13.74 13.49 16.05
N ALA A 187 13.03 14.55 15.67
CA ALA A 187 11.73 14.91 16.25
C ALA A 187 10.64 13.84 16.02
N MET A 188 10.65 13.15 14.88
CA MET A 188 9.75 12.01 14.62
C MET A 188 10.13 10.79 15.46
N PHE A 189 11.39 10.34 15.39
CA PHE A 189 11.80 9.09 16.02
C PHE A 189 11.76 9.16 17.54
N ALA A 190 12.18 10.27 18.15
CA ALA A 190 12.06 10.48 19.60
C ALA A 190 10.59 10.55 20.08
N TYR A 191 9.65 11.00 19.23
CA TYR A 191 8.23 10.88 19.54
C TYR A 191 7.74 9.44 19.42
N LEU A 192 8.03 8.77 18.30
CA LEU A 192 7.56 7.41 18.01
C LEU A 192 8.07 6.39 19.03
N GLU A 193 9.34 6.45 19.44
CA GLU A 193 9.88 5.55 20.48
C GLU A 193 9.17 5.77 21.83
N ARG A 194 8.97 7.03 22.21
CA ARG A 194 8.31 7.42 23.47
C ARG A 194 6.86 6.99 23.55
N VAL A 195 6.11 6.98 22.43
CA VAL A 195 4.69 6.60 22.39
C VAL A 195 4.43 5.19 21.88
N GLN A 196 5.48 4.41 21.60
CA GLN A 196 5.33 2.98 21.32
C GLN A 196 4.87 2.25 22.60
N ASP A 197 3.93 1.33 22.45
CA ASP A 197 3.47 0.42 23.50
C ASP A 197 4.63 -0.52 23.93
N ALA A 198 4.86 -0.67 25.24
CA ALA A 198 5.90 -1.57 25.77
C ALA A 198 5.42 -3.03 25.88
N ALA A 199 4.11 -3.24 26.05
CA ALA A 199 3.48 -4.55 26.19
C ALA A 199 3.12 -5.18 24.82
N THR A 200 3.00 -4.40 23.75
CA THR A 200 2.72 -4.93 22.38
C THR A 200 3.68 -4.47 21.28
N GLY A 201 4.43 -3.36 21.45
CA GLY A 201 5.24 -2.80 20.36
C GLY A 201 4.43 -2.10 19.25
N PHE A 202 3.11 -2.01 19.35
CA PHE A 202 2.28 -1.20 18.46
C PHE A 202 2.32 0.30 18.82
N TRP A 203 1.75 1.12 17.94
CA TRP A 203 1.43 2.53 18.18
C TRP A 203 -0.08 2.74 18.11
N GLY A 204 -0.62 3.63 18.93
CA GLY A 204 -2.03 4.01 18.88
C GLY A 204 -3.03 2.91 19.27
N GLY A 205 -4.31 3.23 19.05
CA GLY A 205 -5.48 2.38 19.35
C GLY A 205 -6.18 1.78 18.12
N GLY A 206 -7.41 1.32 18.33
CA GLY A 206 -8.18 0.51 17.39
C GLY A 206 -8.05 -1.00 17.66
N SER A 207 -8.71 -1.80 16.82
CA SER A 207 -8.59 -3.27 16.80
C SER A 207 -7.15 -3.73 16.53
N GLY A 208 -6.84 -5.00 16.79
CA GLY A 208 -5.53 -5.59 16.52
C GLY A 208 -5.09 -5.33 15.08
N TYR A 209 -5.95 -5.61 14.10
CA TYR A 209 -5.64 -5.34 12.70
C TYR A 209 -5.52 -3.86 12.33
N VAL A 210 -6.19 -2.94 13.02
CA VAL A 210 -5.95 -1.47 12.86
C VAL A 210 -4.56 -1.09 13.40
N ARG A 211 -4.15 -1.64 14.55
CA ARG A 211 -2.81 -1.42 15.15
C ARG A 211 -1.69 -2.04 14.33
N VAL A 212 -1.89 -3.24 13.78
CA VAL A 212 -1.01 -3.86 12.76
C VAL A 212 -0.89 -2.97 11.53
N SER A 213 -1.98 -2.35 11.09
CA SER A 213 -2.00 -1.50 9.90
C SER A 213 -1.28 -0.16 10.11
N GLY A 214 -1.38 0.44 11.30
CA GLY A 214 -0.57 1.62 11.66
C GLY A 214 0.91 1.28 11.83
N ALA A 215 1.24 0.16 12.47
CA ALA A 215 2.61 -0.32 12.59
C ALA A 215 3.25 -0.65 11.23
N PHE A 216 2.49 -1.15 10.25
CA PHE A 216 2.97 -1.29 8.87
C PHE A 216 3.37 0.06 8.27
N LYS A 217 2.56 1.12 8.46
CA LYS A 217 2.87 2.47 7.95
C LYS A 217 4.17 2.98 8.54
N LEU A 218 4.33 2.92 9.86
CA LEU A 218 5.56 3.34 10.53
C LEU A 218 6.76 2.50 10.13
N HIS A 219 6.63 1.17 9.96
CA HIS A 219 7.68 0.33 9.39
C HIS A 219 8.16 0.85 8.02
N THR A 220 7.26 1.29 7.13
CA THR A 220 7.68 1.90 5.85
C THR A 220 8.36 3.26 6.00
N PHE A 221 8.06 4.03 7.05
CA PHE A 221 8.78 5.26 7.39
C PHE A 221 10.20 4.96 7.88
N TYR A 222 10.34 4.07 8.87
CA TYR A 222 11.63 3.61 9.40
C TYR A 222 12.54 3.07 8.29
N ALA A 223 12.04 2.11 7.48
CA ALA A 223 12.79 1.51 6.38
C ALA A 223 13.19 2.52 5.29
N ARG A 224 12.38 3.57 5.04
CA ARG A 224 12.69 4.62 4.05
C ARG A 224 13.86 5.52 4.46
N PHE A 225 14.16 5.63 5.74
CA PHE A 225 15.29 6.40 6.26
C PHE A 225 16.45 5.53 6.78
N GLY A 226 16.32 4.20 6.70
CA GLY A 226 17.36 3.24 7.08
C GLY A 226 17.41 2.91 8.58
N GLU A 227 16.43 3.37 9.35
CA GLU A 227 16.40 3.23 10.81
C GLU A 227 15.72 1.92 11.26
N PRO A 228 16.17 1.28 12.35
CA PRO A 228 15.57 0.07 12.87
C PRO A 228 14.25 0.38 13.60
N VAL A 229 13.24 -0.49 13.40
CA VAL A 229 11.98 -0.38 14.13
C VAL A 229 12.19 -0.71 15.62
N PRO A 230 11.88 0.18 16.58
CA PRO A 230 12.06 -0.10 18.00
C PRO A 230 11.15 -1.25 18.45
N ARG A 231 11.59 -2.00 19.47
CA ARG A 231 10.86 -3.15 20.07
C ARG A 231 10.31 -4.17 19.05
N ALA A 232 10.91 -4.29 17.86
CA ALA A 232 10.39 -5.10 16.76
C ALA A 232 10.09 -6.57 17.13
N ALA A 233 10.83 -7.15 18.11
CA ALA A 233 10.57 -8.50 18.60
C ALA A 233 9.20 -8.66 19.26
N ARG A 234 8.72 -7.63 19.97
CA ARG A 234 7.42 -7.64 20.64
C ARG A 234 6.29 -7.25 19.69
N LEU A 235 6.55 -6.30 18.78
CA LEU A 235 5.68 -6.02 17.64
C LEU A 235 5.38 -7.28 16.84
N LEU A 236 6.40 -8.11 16.56
CA LEU A 236 6.22 -9.36 15.82
C LEU A 236 5.42 -10.43 16.56
N ASP A 237 5.53 -10.54 17.90
CA ASP A 237 4.60 -11.38 18.67
C ASP A 237 3.17 -10.90 18.46
N SER A 238 2.91 -9.62 18.73
CA SER A 238 1.56 -9.08 18.69
C SER A 238 0.95 -9.06 17.29
N VAL A 239 1.74 -9.01 16.22
CA VAL A 239 1.28 -9.22 14.83
C VAL A 239 0.86 -10.68 14.59
N VAL A 240 1.58 -11.66 15.13
CA VAL A 240 1.23 -13.09 15.01
C VAL A 240 0.01 -13.42 15.86
N ASP A 241 -0.07 -12.90 17.08
CA ASP A 241 -1.21 -13.08 17.99
C ASP A 241 -2.51 -12.51 17.35
N VAL A 242 -2.46 -11.30 16.77
CA VAL A 242 -3.60 -10.73 16.01
C VAL A 242 -4.00 -11.60 14.81
N VAL A 243 -3.04 -12.17 14.07
CA VAL A 243 -3.35 -13.11 12.96
C VAL A 243 -3.92 -14.44 13.47
N ARG A 244 -3.63 -14.84 14.71
CA ARG A 244 -4.21 -16.02 15.34
C ARG A 244 -5.66 -15.80 15.75
N ASP A 245 -5.93 -14.69 16.42
CA ASP A 245 -7.17 -14.50 17.18
C ASP A 245 -8.23 -13.63 16.46
N GLU A 246 -7.83 -12.72 15.55
CA GLU A 246 -8.76 -11.89 14.77
C GLU A 246 -9.02 -12.45 13.35
N ALA A 247 -10.19 -12.15 12.79
CA ALA A 247 -10.55 -12.47 11.40
C ALA A 247 -10.30 -11.29 10.47
N ALA A 248 -9.53 -11.48 9.40
CA ALA A 248 -9.18 -10.40 8.48
C ALA A 248 -10.35 -10.08 7.51
N THR A 249 -11.14 -9.06 7.82
CA THR A 249 -12.28 -8.59 6.99
C THR A 249 -11.86 -7.72 5.81
N ASP A 250 -10.61 -7.24 5.78
CA ASP A 250 -10.06 -6.32 4.80
C ASP A 250 -8.70 -6.82 4.26
N MET A 251 -8.49 -6.77 2.94
CA MET A 251 -7.28 -7.24 2.26
C MET A 251 -5.98 -6.56 2.75
N CYS A 252 -6.05 -5.30 3.20
CA CYS A 252 -4.89 -4.63 3.81
C CYS A 252 -4.49 -5.29 5.13
N TYR A 253 -5.41 -5.82 5.92
CA TYR A 253 -5.10 -6.45 7.22
C TYR A 253 -4.20 -7.68 7.03
N VAL A 254 -4.54 -8.55 6.07
CA VAL A 254 -3.70 -9.70 5.67
C VAL A 254 -2.33 -9.23 5.20
N ARG A 255 -2.29 -8.28 4.26
CA ARG A 255 -1.02 -7.83 3.65
C ARG A 255 -0.12 -7.10 4.63
N ASN A 256 -0.67 -6.26 5.51
CA ASN A 256 0.09 -5.52 6.52
C ASN A 256 0.77 -6.49 7.50
N ALA A 257 0.05 -7.50 7.99
CA ALA A 257 0.60 -8.51 8.89
C ALA A 257 1.70 -9.35 8.23
N VAL A 258 1.42 -9.94 7.07
CA VAL A 258 2.39 -10.78 6.34
C VAL A 258 3.64 -9.97 5.94
N HIS A 259 3.49 -8.70 5.57
CA HIS A 259 4.62 -7.82 5.29
C HIS A 259 5.49 -7.56 6.53
N LEU A 260 4.89 -7.26 7.69
CA LEU A 260 5.67 -7.04 8.92
C LEU A 260 6.47 -8.29 9.30
N VAL A 261 5.87 -9.48 9.27
CA VAL A 261 6.57 -10.74 9.57
C VAL A 261 7.68 -11.02 8.54
N ALA A 262 7.41 -10.85 7.24
CA ALA A 262 8.39 -11.13 6.18
C ALA A 262 9.53 -10.10 6.05
N SER A 263 9.34 -8.86 6.54
CA SER A 263 10.35 -7.80 6.49
C SER A 263 11.18 -7.72 7.78
N LEU A 264 10.58 -7.88 8.96
CA LEU A 264 11.29 -7.81 10.25
C LEU A 264 11.76 -9.18 10.75
N GLY A 265 11.03 -10.26 10.45
CA GLY A 265 11.30 -11.61 10.96
C GLY A 265 12.74 -12.10 10.79
N PRO A 266 13.37 -12.00 9.60
CA PRO A 266 14.73 -12.49 9.38
C PRO A 266 15.79 -11.85 10.29
N THR A 267 15.67 -10.54 10.53
CA THR A 267 16.61 -9.76 11.37
C THR A 267 16.34 -9.97 12.87
N VAL A 268 15.07 -10.07 13.24
CA VAL A 268 14.63 -10.02 14.64
C VAL A 268 14.49 -11.41 15.27
N ARG A 269 14.25 -12.45 14.45
CA ARG A 269 14.04 -13.85 14.86
C ARG A 269 14.71 -14.85 13.91
N PRO A 270 16.04 -14.74 13.68
CA PRO A 270 16.75 -15.66 12.79
C PRO A 270 16.53 -17.12 13.20
N GLY A 271 16.14 -17.95 12.23
CA GLY A 271 15.91 -19.39 12.43
C GLY A 271 14.58 -19.81 13.05
N ARG A 272 13.71 -18.90 13.52
CA ARG A 272 12.40 -19.29 14.09
C ARG A 272 11.36 -19.55 12.98
N THR A 273 11.23 -20.82 12.58
CA THR A 273 10.28 -21.28 11.55
C THR A 273 8.91 -21.72 12.08
N ALA A 274 8.77 -21.92 13.40
CA ALA A 274 7.66 -22.66 14.02
C ALA A 274 6.24 -22.15 13.69
N ASP A 275 6.09 -20.85 13.39
CA ASP A 275 4.81 -20.19 13.16
C ASP A 275 4.51 -19.94 11.67
N VAL A 276 5.44 -20.26 10.76
CA VAL A 276 5.38 -19.88 9.32
C VAL A 276 4.28 -20.62 8.55
N GLY A 277 4.14 -21.93 8.75
CA GLY A 277 3.14 -22.73 8.05
C GLY A 277 1.71 -22.32 8.40
N GLU A 278 1.47 -22.02 9.68
CA GLU A 278 0.17 -21.50 10.14
C GLU A 278 -0.14 -20.13 9.52
N LEU A 279 0.85 -19.22 9.50
CA LEU A 279 0.71 -17.89 8.90
C LEU A 279 0.38 -17.98 7.40
N ILE A 280 1.09 -18.81 6.64
CA ILE A 280 0.79 -19.03 5.21
C ILE A 280 -0.60 -19.65 5.06
N ALA A 281 -0.94 -20.69 5.83
CA ALA A 281 -2.24 -21.35 5.77
C ALA A 281 -3.42 -20.41 6.10
N LYS A 282 -3.30 -19.53 7.09
CA LYS A 282 -4.29 -18.48 7.40
C LYS A 282 -4.35 -17.44 6.28
N THR A 283 -3.21 -17.02 5.75
CA THR A 283 -3.09 -16.05 4.65
C THR A 283 -3.79 -16.53 3.38
N VAL A 284 -3.59 -17.78 2.97
CA VAL A 284 -4.22 -18.36 1.77
C VAL A 284 -5.74 -18.49 1.95
N ARG A 285 -6.21 -18.88 3.15
CA ARG A 285 -7.66 -18.90 3.46
C ARG A 285 -8.28 -17.51 3.40
N HIS A 286 -7.61 -16.48 3.91
CA HIS A 286 -8.09 -15.10 3.82
C HIS A 286 -8.08 -14.60 2.36
N LEU A 287 -7.02 -14.81 1.59
CA LEU A 287 -6.98 -14.45 0.15
C LEU A 287 -8.11 -15.11 -0.64
N ARG A 288 -8.45 -16.37 -0.36
CA ARG A 288 -9.57 -17.10 -0.96
C ARG A 288 -10.92 -16.43 -0.67
N ALA A 289 -11.12 -15.83 0.52
CA ALA A 289 -12.33 -15.09 0.85
C ALA A 289 -12.45 -13.73 0.10
N PHE A 290 -11.35 -13.18 -0.40
CA PHE A 290 -11.33 -11.96 -1.22
C PHE A 290 -11.34 -12.23 -2.74
N LYS A 291 -11.05 -13.45 -3.20
CA LYS A 291 -11.08 -13.82 -4.63
C LYS A 291 -12.49 -13.63 -5.20
N ARG A 292 -12.59 -13.11 -6.43
CA ARG A 292 -13.85 -12.83 -7.15
C ARG A 292 -13.91 -13.58 -8.48
N ASP A 293 -15.16 -13.79 -8.92
CA ASP A 293 -15.54 -14.45 -10.18
C ASP A 293 -15.13 -13.66 -11.42
N ASP A 294 -14.83 -12.36 -11.27
CA ASP A 294 -14.39 -11.47 -12.33
C ASP A 294 -12.91 -11.65 -12.72
N GLY A 295 -12.20 -12.52 -11.99
CA GLY A 295 -10.76 -12.76 -12.09
C GLY A 295 -9.95 -12.07 -10.99
N GLY A 296 -10.45 -10.99 -10.40
CA GLY A 296 -9.75 -10.14 -9.43
C GLY A 296 -9.88 -10.57 -7.97
N PHE A 297 -9.42 -9.69 -7.08
CA PHE A 297 -9.59 -9.76 -5.63
C PHE A 297 -10.23 -8.47 -5.12
N SER A 298 -11.06 -8.55 -4.08
CA SER A 298 -11.79 -7.40 -3.52
C SER A 298 -11.23 -6.90 -2.18
N ARG A 299 -11.39 -5.60 -1.88
CA ARG A 299 -10.98 -4.97 -0.60
C ARG A 299 -11.59 -5.66 0.62
N GLU A 300 -12.89 -5.96 0.58
CA GLU A 300 -13.65 -6.59 1.65
C GLU A 300 -14.22 -7.94 1.19
N MET A 301 -14.56 -8.83 2.12
CA MET A 301 -14.97 -10.22 1.83
C MET A 301 -16.14 -10.36 0.84
N HIS A 302 -16.95 -9.31 0.65
CA HIS A 302 -18.13 -9.33 -0.21
C HIS A 302 -18.13 -8.27 -1.33
N ARG A 303 -17.19 -7.31 -1.33
CA ARG A 303 -17.21 -6.17 -2.27
C ARG A 303 -15.85 -5.47 -2.43
N SER A 304 -15.70 -4.80 -3.57
CA SER A 304 -14.79 -3.65 -3.70
C SER A 304 -15.27 -2.52 -2.77
N VAL A 305 -14.37 -1.68 -2.25
CA VAL A 305 -14.75 -0.52 -1.43
C VAL A 305 -14.68 0.74 -2.28
N PRO A 306 -15.79 1.48 -2.46
CA PRO A 306 -15.88 2.53 -3.48
C PRO A 306 -14.98 3.74 -3.21
N ALA A 307 -14.52 3.95 -1.96
CA ALA A 307 -13.62 5.04 -1.58
C ALA A 307 -12.42 4.52 -0.76
N PRO A 308 -11.35 4.03 -1.40
CA PRO A 308 -10.22 3.39 -0.70
C PRO A 308 -9.41 4.34 0.19
N ASN A 309 -9.53 5.67 0.02
CA ASN A 309 -8.81 6.67 0.84
C ASN A 309 -9.31 6.75 2.30
N VAL A 310 -10.55 6.33 2.57
CA VAL A 310 -11.16 6.32 3.92
C VAL A 310 -11.47 4.92 4.44
N ALA A 311 -11.38 3.90 3.58
CA ALA A 311 -11.91 2.54 3.74
C ALA A 311 -11.51 1.72 4.99
N GLN A 312 -10.53 2.16 5.79
CA GLN A 312 -10.06 1.45 6.98
C GLN A 312 -10.55 2.02 8.31
N VAL A 313 -11.32 3.11 8.30
CA VAL A 313 -12.27 3.41 9.39
C VAL A 313 -13.57 2.68 9.04
N LYS A 314 -13.92 1.66 9.83
CA LYS A 314 -15.08 0.79 9.60
C LYS A 314 -16.34 1.35 10.27
N GLU A 315 -17.50 0.72 10.00
CA GLU A 315 -18.76 1.09 10.63
C GLU A 315 -18.68 0.96 12.16
N GLY A 316 -19.07 2.01 12.88
CA GLY A 316 -18.90 2.12 14.34
C GLY A 316 -17.54 2.63 14.81
N GLU A 317 -16.52 2.72 13.94
CA GLU A 317 -15.26 3.40 14.23
C GLU A 317 -15.33 4.90 13.88
N THR A 318 -14.47 5.70 14.50
CA THR A 318 -14.33 7.13 14.21
C THR A 318 -12.86 7.55 14.21
N TYR A 319 -12.55 8.61 13.47
CA TYR A 319 -11.29 9.35 13.56
C TYR A 319 -11.59 10.84 13.34
N PRO A 320 -11.03 11.79 14.13
CA PRO A 320 -11.48 13.19 14.08
C PRO A 320 -11.27 13.88 12.73
N ASP A 321 -10.09 13.70 12.13
CA ASP A 321 -9.67 14.37 10.88
C ASP A 321 -9.87 13.45 9.65
N MET A 322 -11.05 12.86 9.48
CA MET A 322 -11.35 12.09 8.28
C MET A 322 -11.66 13.01 7.09
N PRO A 323 -10.99 12.81 5.94
CA PRO A 323 -11.24 13.59 4.73
C PRO A 323 -12.54 13.16 4.05
N GLU A 324 -13.01 13.96 3.10
CA GLU A 324 -14.09 13.54 2.20
C GLU A 324 -13.68 12.28 1.40
N PRO A 325 -14.58 11.32 1.20
CA PRO A 325 -14.30 10.13 0.40
C PRO A 325 -14.10 10.51 -1.08
N VAL A 326 -12.98 10.09 -1.67
CA VAL A 326 -12.78 10.12 -3.12
C VAL A 326 -13.29 8.79 -3.67
N VAL A 327 -14.34 8.86 -4.49
CA VAL A 327 -15.08 7.68 -4.96
C VAL A 327 -14.51 7.25 -6.31
N LEU A 328 -14.02 6.02 -6.40
CA LEU A 328 -13.33 5.46 -7.58
C LEU A 328 -14.11 4.34 -8.28
N GLY A 329 -15.22 3.84 -7.71
CA GLY A 329 -16.05 2.80 -8.31
C GLY A 329 -17.40 2.64 -7.61
N GLU A 330 -18.23 1.68 -8.06
CA GLU A 330 -19.60 1.48 -7.52
C GLU A 330 -19.63 0.74 -6.18
N GLY A 331 -18.56 0.03 -5.82
CA GLY A 331 -18.50 -0.80 -4.60
C GLY A 331 -19.24 -2.13 -4.74
N ALA A 332 -19.24 -2.72 -5.94
CA ALA A 332 -19.93 -3.97 -6.23
C ALA A 332 -19.15 -5.21 -5.75
N ALA A 333 -19.73 -6.40 -5.94
CA ALA A 333 -19.11 -7.70 -5.68
C ALA A 333 -18.06 -8.08 -6.75
N GLU A 334 -17.06 -7.23 -6.92
CA GLU A 334 -16.05 -7.25 -7.98
C GLU A 334 -14.63 -7.09 -7.42
N GLY A 335 -13.62 -7.42 -8.23
CA GLY A 335 -12.22 -7.21 -7.89
C GLY A 335 -11.77 -5.78 -8.14
N ASP A 336 -10.82 -5.30 -7.35
CA ASP A 336 -10.29 -3.94 -7.41
C ASP A 336 -8.75 -3.86 -7.37
N MET A 337 -8.22 -2.76 -7.90
CA MET A 337 -6.80 -2.57 -8.16
C MET A 337 -5.94 -2.59 -6.89
N ASN A 338 -6.46 -2.06 -5.79
CA ASN A 338 -5.75 -2.02 -4.52
C ASN A 338 -5.66 -3.42 -3.93
N ALA A 339 -6.76 -4.18 -3.91
CA ALA A 339 -6.75 -5.56 -3.43
C ALA A 339 -5.95 -6.52 -4.33
N GLY A 340 -6.07 -6.42 -5.66
CA GLY A 340 -5.24 -7.18 -6.60
C GLY A 340 -3.73 -6.91 -6.42
N THR A 341 -3.35 -5.65 -6.20
CA THR A 341 -1.95 -5.27 -5.94
C THR A 341 -1.47 -5.73 -4.56
N GLN A 342 -2.36 -5.91 -3.58
CA GLN A 342 -2.00 -6.58 -2.33
C GLN A 342 -1.81 -8.09 -2.55
N ALA A 343 -2.70 -8.78 -3.27
CA ALA A 343 -2.63 -10.22 -3.48
C ALA A 343 -1.30 -10.68 -4.07
N VAL A 344 -0.83 -10.03 -5.14
CA VAL A 344 0.48 -10.31 -5.77
C VAL A 344 1.65 -10.11 -4.80
N LEU A 345 1.57 -9.08 -3.93
CA LEU A 345 2.60 -8.86 -2.91
C LEU A 345 2.54 -9.92 -1.80
N VAL A 346 1.34 -10.29 -1.34
CA VAL A 346 1.16 -11.34 -0.32
C VAL A 346 1.69 -12.68 -0.82
N ARG A 347 1.46 -13.03 -2.10
CA ARG A 347 2.04 -14.21 -2.74
C ARG A 347 3.57 -14.23 -2.62
N ARG A 348 4.23 -13.19 -3.11
CA ARG A 348 5.69 -13.03 -3.06
C ARG A 348 6.27 -13.12 -1.64
N LEU A 349 5.54 -12.62 -0.65
CA LEU A 349 5.93 -12.69 0.75
C LEU A 349 5.72 -14.09 1.36
N CYS A 350 4.69 -14.84 0.95
CA CYS A 350 4.50 -16.25 1.37
C CYS A 350 5.63 -17.14 0.84
N TYR A 351 6.00 -16.99 -0.44
CA TYR A 351 7.15 -17.71 -1.02
C TYR A 351 8.46 -17.37 -0.30
N ARG A 352 8.71 -16.09 -0.01
CA ARG A 352 9.87 -15.63 0.79
C ARG A 352 9.87 -16.24 2.20
N LEU A 353 8.74 -16.25 2.90
CA LEU A 353 8.60 -16.82 4.25
C LEU A 353 8.84 -18.33 4.27
N ALA A 354 8.39 -19.05 3.24
CA ALA A 354 8.65 -20.47 3.07
C ALA A 354 10.09 -20.80 2.62
N GLY A 355 10.90 -19.80 2.26
CA GLY A 355 12.29 -19.98 1.82
C GLY A 355 12.46 -20.62 0.45
N VAL A 356 11.43 -20.60 -0.41
CA VAL A 356 11.42 -21.27 -1.72
C VAL A 356 11.20 -20.28 -2.88
N PRO A 357 11.71 -20.56 -4.09
CA PRO A 357 11.53 -19.68 -5.24
C PRO A 357 10.07 -19.45 -5.62
N GLU A 358 9.73 -18.20 -5.92
CA GLU A 358 8.43 -17.81 -6.46
C GLU A 358 8.35 -18.16 -7.97
N PRO A 359 7.36 -18.95 -8.42
CA PRO A 359 7.18 -19.24 -9.84
C PRO A 359 6.58 -18.04 -10.60
N PRO A 360 6.65 -17.99 -11.94
CA PRO A 360 5.88 -17.04 -12.73
C PRO A 360 4.38 -17.26 -12.54
N LEU A 361 3.57 -16.19 -12.60
CA LEU A 361 2.11 -16.33 -12.65
C LEU A 361 1.64 -16.65 -14.08
N PRO A 362 0.64 -17.54 -14.26
CA PRO A 362 0.08 -17.83 -15.56
C PRO A 362 -0.72 -16.65 -16.13
N GLY A 363 -0.98 -16.69 -17.43
CA GLY A 363 -1.77 -15.71 -18.16
C GLY A 363 -0.96 -14.93 -19.20
N ASP A 364 -1.68 -14.26 -20.10
CA ASP A 364 -1.11 -13.28 -21.02
C ASP A 364 -1.17 -11.89 -20.38
N TRP A 365 -0.01 -11.27 -20.26
CA TRP A 365 0.20 -9.99 -19.57
C TRP A 365 0.43 -8.83 -20.54
N GLN A 366 0.31 -9.03 -21.85
CA GLN A 366 0.43 -7.96 -22.84
C GLN A 366 -0.85 -7.12 -22.88
N LEU A 367 -0.69 -5.80 -22.84
CA LEU A 367 -1.78 -4.83 -23.00
C LEU A 367 -2.05 -4.52 -24.47
N GLU A 368 -3.29 -4.14 -24.76
CA GLU A 368 -3.73 -3.72 -26.10
C GLU A 368 -3.23 -2.29 -26.44
N GLU A 369 -3.00 -2.03 -27.74
CA GLU A 369 -2.63 -0.70 -28.26
C GLU A 369 -3.83 0.14 -28.72
#